data_AF-A0A929JYT7-F1
#
_entry.id   AF-A0A929JYT7-F1
#
_cell.length_a   1.000
_cell.length_b   1.000
_cell.length_c   1.000
_cell.angle_alpha   90.00
_cell.angle_beta   90.00
_cell.angle_gamma   90.00
#
_symmetry.space_group_name_H-M   'P 1'
#
loop_
_entity.id
_entity.type
_entity.pdbx_description
1 polymer ?
#
loop_
_entity_poly.entity_id
_entity_poly.type
_entity_poly.pdbx_seq_one_letter_code
_entity_poly.pdbx_strand_id
1 'polypeptide(L)' 'MLAKGGLCIYLFQDAAMAREHHPEIRLETDAIDEVYKQIVASHPEFLHPNLKAVTLRPWGAKEFALMDCQLGVRLQQWS' A
#
# COMPACT_ATOMS: atom_id res chain seq x y z
N MET A 1 -5.74 0.00 -17.08
CA MET A 1 -6.15 1.21 -16.33
C MET A 1 -7.21 0.79 -15.33
N LEU A 2 -6.94 0.98 -14.04
CA LEU A 2 -7.93 0.78 -12.98
C LEU A 2 -8.39 2.16 -12.50
N ALA A 3 -9.71 2.36 -12.39
CA ALA A 3 -10.30 3.63 -12.00
C ALA A 3 -11.35 3.45 -10.89
N LYS A 4 -11.23 4.21 -9.80
CA LYS A 4 -12.25 4.26 -8.73
C LYS A 4 -12.22 5.65 -8.08
N GLY A 5 -13.37 6.34 -8.05
CA GLY A 5 -13.51 7.62 -7.33
C GLY A 5 -12.51 8.70 -7.74
N GLY A 6 -12.10 8.76 -9.02
CA GLY A 6 -11.11 9.73 -9.52
C GLY A 6 -9.65 9.29 -9.42
N LEU A 7 -9.34 8.19 -8.72
CA LEU A 7 -8.01 7.57 -8.71
C LEU A 7 -7.84 6.72 -9.97
N CYS A 8 -6.80 6.98 -10.76
CA CYS A 8 -6.42 6.20 -11.94
C CYS A 8 -5.02 5.59 -11.74
N ILE A 9 -4.91 4.26 -11.87
CA ILE A 9 -3.64 3.54 -11.83
C ILE A 9 -3.35 2.92 -13.20
N TYR A 10 -2.16 3.21 -13.72
CA TYR A 10 -1.61 2.56 -14.91
C TYR A 10 -0.62 1.48 -14.47
N LEU A 11 -1.01 0.23 -14.69
CA LEU A 11 -0.17 -0.93 -14.42
C LEU A 11 0.28 -1.51 -15.76
N PHE A 12 1.59 -1.67 -15.92
CA PHE A 12 2.19 -2.31 -17.09
C PHE A 12 2.88 -3.61 -16.62
N GLN A 13 2.66 -4.70 -17.34
CA GLN A 13 3.26 -5.97 -17.00
C GLN A 13 4.66 -6.07 -17.61
N ASP A 14 5.68 -6.15 -16.74
CA ASP A 14 7.05 -6.47 -17.12
C ASP A 14 7.65 -7.40 -16.05
N ALA A 15 7.81 -8.68 -16.40
CA ALA A 15 8.26 -9.70 -15.46
C ALA A 15 9.75 -9.60 -15.09
N ALA A 16 10.58 -9.06 -15.99
CA ALA A 16 12.01 -8.91 -15.75
C ALA A 16 12.24 -7.75 -14.77
N MET A 17 11.67 -6.59 -15.08
CA MET A 17 11.80 -5.39 -14.26
C MET A 17 11.13 -5.55 -12.89
N ALA A 18 9.97 -6.21 -12.82
CA ALA A 18 9.30 -6.40 -11.55
C ALA A 18 10.05 -7.34 -10.60
N ARG A 19 10.78 -8.32 -11.14
CA ARG A 19 11.65 -9.21 -10.35
C ARG A 19 12.89 -8.49 -9.83
N GLU A 20 13.44 -7.57 -10.62
CA GLU A 20 14.63 -6.81 -10.27
C GLU A 20 14.32 -5.70 -9.25
N HIS A 21 13.20 -4.98 -9.43
CA HIS A 21 12.96 -3.72 -8.72
C HIS A 21 11.87 -3.79 -7.64
N HIS A 22 11.16 -4.90 -7.49
CA HIS A 22 10.12 -5.09 -6.47
C HIS A 22 9.18 -3.87 -6.36
N PRO A 23 8.38 -3.61 -7.40
CA PRO A 23 7.64 -2.36 -7.53
C PRO A 23 6.78 -2.09 -6.28
N GLU A 24 6.76 -0.82 -5.85
CA GLU A 24 5.95 -0.35 -4.73
C GLU A 24 5.07 0.83 -5.20
N ILE A 25 3.78 0.77 -4.88
CA ILE A 25 2.87 1.92 -5.02
C ILE A 25 2.70 2.59 -3.66
N ARG A 26 2.80 3.92 -3.64
CA ARG A 26 2.49 4.71 -2.45
C ARG A 26 1.15 5.41 -2.61
N LEU A 27 0.26 5.19 -1.65
CA LEU A 27 -1.03 5.84 -1.55
C LEU A 27 -1.01 6.73 -0.31
N GLU A 28 -1.17 8.03 -0.54
CA GLU A 28 -1.27 9.01 0.53
C GLU A 28 -2.74 9.22 0.92
N THR A 29 -3.00 9.33 2.22
CA THR A 29 -4.34 9.51 2.76
C THR A 29 -4.30 10.28 4.07
N ASP A 30 -5.35 11.05 4.35
CA ASP A 30 -5.55 11.72 5.64
C ASP A 30 -6.32 10.85 6.66
N ALA A 31 -6.71 9.64 6.26
CA ALA A 31 -7.64 8.75 6.95
C ALA A 31 -7.02 7.35 7.21
N ILE A 32 -5.71 7.28 7.50
CA ILE A 32 -4.96 6.01 7.51
C ILE A 32 -5.53 4.99 8.49
N ASP A 33 -6.04 5.46 9.63
CA ASP A 33 -6.61 4.62 10.68
C ASP A 33 -7.97 4.03 10.25
N GLU A 34 -8.82 4.77 9.51
CA GLU A 34 -10.04 4.22 8.93
C GLU A 34 -9.75 3.23 7.81
N VAL A 35 -8.80 3.55 6.92
CA VAL A 35 -8.43 2.67 5.81
C VAL A 35 -7.86 1.34 6.35
N TYR A 36 -6.99 1.41 7.35
CA TYR A 36 -6.45 0.21 8.01
C TYR A 36 -7.57 -0.67 8.59
N LYS A 37 -8.52 -0.09 9.32
CA LYS A 37 -9.65 -0.85 9.90
C LYS A 37 -10.48 -1.56 8.83
N GLN A 38 -10.76 -0.89 7.70
CA GLN A 38 -11.50 -1.50 6.60
C GLN A 38 -10.75 -2.68 5.98
N ILE A 39 -9.43 -2.56 5.81
CA ILE A 39 -8.61 -3.63 5.24
C ILE A 39 -8.52 -4.82 6.18
N VAL A 40 -8.23 -4.61 7.46
CA VAL A 40 -8.18 -5.71 8.45
C VAL A 40 -9.50 -6.48 8.50
N ALA A 41 -10.63 -5.78 8.38
CA ALA A 41 -11.95 -6.40 8.42
C ALA A 41 -12.32 -7.16 7.14
N SER A 42 -11.78 -6.79 5.98
CA SER A 42 -12.21 -7.32 4.67
C SER A 42 -11.16 -8.18 3.97
N HIS A 43 -9.88 -7.83 4.04
CA HIS A 43 -8.78 -8.49 3.34
C HIS A 43 -7.47 -8.50 4.17
N PRO A 44 -7.47 -9.09 5.39
CA PRO A 44 -6.29 -9.13 6.25
C PRO A 44 -5.12 -9.92 5.64
N GLU A 45 -5.38 -10.82 4.69
CA GLU A 45 -4.37 -11.64 4.01
C GLU A 45 -3.37 -10.82 3.19
N PHE A 46 -3.73 -9.60 2.78
CA PHE A 46 -2.83 -8.72 2.04
C PHE A 46 -1.92 -7.90 2.95
N LEU A 47 -2.03 -7.96 4.27
CA LEU A 47 -1.15 -7.20 5.16
C LEU A 47 0.30 -7.65 5.00
N HIS A 48 1.18 -6.69 4.72
CA HIS A 48 2.59 -6.97 4.49
C HIS A 48 3.24 -7.51 5.77
N PRO A 49 3.98 -8.64 5.73
CA PRO A 49 4.51 -9.29 6.94
C PRO A 49 5.40 -8.36 7.78
N ASN A 50 6.20 -7.52 7.13
CA ASN A 50 7.11 -6.57 7.79
C ASN A 50 6.46 -5.24 8.24
N LEU A 51 5.25 -4.91 7.79
CA LEU A 51 4.60 -3.63 8.12
C LEU A 51 3.07 -3.76 8.11
N LYS A 52 2.57 -4.73 8.88
CA LYS A 52 1.16 -5.14 8.92
C LYS A 52 0.22 -4.25 9.72
N ALA A 53 0.74 -3.21 10.38
CA ALA A 53 -0.05 -2.33 11.25
C ALA A 53 0.41 -0.88 11.09
N VAL A 54 -0.50 0.06 11.33
CA VAL A 54 -0.19 1.51 11.31
C VAL A 54 0.93 1.79 12.30
N THR A 55 2.06 2.27 11.79
CA THR A 55 3.28 2.50 12.55
C THR A 55 3.81 3.89 12.26
N LEU A 56 4.10 4.68 13.31
CA LEU A 56 4.79 5.96 13.15
C LEU A 56 6.26 5.71 12.79
N ARG A 57 6.71 6.29 11.68
CA ARG A 57 8.07 6.14 11.17
C ARG A 57 8.99 7.25 11.70
N PRO A 58 10.32 7.03 11.70
CA PRO A 58 11.29 8.04 12.17
C PRO A 58 11.24 9.37 11.41
N TRP A 59 10.72 9.37 10.17
CA TRP A 59 10.52 10.58 9.36
C TRP A 59 9.17 11.27 9.59
N GLY A 60 8.36 10.82 10.55
CA GLY A 60 7.12 11.50 10.97
C GLY A 60 5.84 11.05 10.26
N ALA A 61 5.92 10.18 9.24
CA ALA A 61 4.73 9.61 8.61
C ALA A 61 4.17 8.42 9.41
N LYS A 62 2.85 8.28 9.45
CA LYS A 62 2.20 7.00 9.79
C LYS A 62 2.13 6.13 8.55
N GLU A 63 2.50 4.86 8.66
CA GLU A 63 2.50 3.94 7.52
C GLU A 63 2.02 2.54 7.88
N PHE A 64 1.34 1.89 6.94
CA PHE A 64 1.24 0.43 6.88
C PHE A 64 1.36 -0.04 5.43
N ALA A 65 1.66 -1.31 5.20
CA ALA A 65 1.82 -1.84 3.86
C ALA A 65 0.97 -3.08 3.62
N LEU A 66 0.62 -3.25 2.35
CA LEU A 66 0.03 -4.43 1.77
C LEU A 66 1.04 -5.08 0.84
N MET A 67 0.90 -6.38 0.66
CA MET A 67 1.66 -7.16 -0.30
C MET A 67 0.70 -8.13 -0.97
N ASP A 68 0.68 -8.12 -2.30
CA ASP A 68 0.17 -9.28 -3.03
C ASP A 68 1.32 -10.26 -3.32
N CYS A 69 1.18 -11.14 -4.31
CA CYS A 69 2.23 -12.07 -4.71
C CYS A 69 3.47 -11.42 -5.35
N GLN A 70 3.45 -10.13 -5.70
CA GLN A 70 4.48 -9.45 -6.48
C GLN A 70 4.65 -7.95 -6.14
N LEU A 71 3.56 -7.22 -5.92
CA LEU A 71 3.49 -5.77 -5.78
C LEU A 71 3.30 -5.35 -4.32
N GLY A 72 4.15 -4.43 -3.86
CA GLY A 72 3.96 -3.76 -2.58
C GLY A 72 3.03 -2.54 -2.71
N VAL A 73 2.12 -2.36 -1.76
CA VAL A 73 1.33 -1.12 -1.66
C VAL A 73 1.52 -0.53 -0.28
N ARG A 74 2.09 0.67 -0.20
CA ARG A 74 2.30 1.38 1.06
C ARG A 74 1.27 2.48 1.20
N LEU A 75 0.54 2.47 2.31
CA LEU A 75 -0.34 3.55 2.72
C LEU A 75 0.41 4.45 3.69
N GLN A 76 0.37 5.76 3.44
CA GLN A 76 1.08 6.75 4.23
C GLN A 76 0.19 7.95 4.56
N GLN A 77 0.42 8.54 5.73
CA GLN A 77 -0.19 9.79 6.15
C GLN A 77 0.88 10.68 6.81
N TRP A 78 1.07 11.88 6.29
CA TRP A 78 1.91 12.91 6.90
C TRP A 78 1.15 13.68 7.97
N SER A 79 1.89 14.30 8.89
CA SER A 79 1.35 15.13 9.98
C SER A 79 1.41 16.61 9.64
#